data_AF-A0A395J7V1-F1
#
_entry.id   AF-A0A395J7V1-F1
#
_cell.length_a   1.000
_cell.length_b   1.000
_cell.length_c   1.000
_cell.angle_alpha   90.00
_cell.angle_beta   90.00
_cell.angle_gamma   90.00
#
_symmetry.space_group_name_H-M   'P 1'
#
loop_
_entity.id
_entity.type
_entity.pdbx_description
1 polymer ?
#
loop_
_entity_poly.entity_id
_entity_poly.type
_entity_poly.pdbx_seq_one_letter_code
_entity_poly.pdbx_strand_id
1 'polypeptide(L)'
;MSAQAAGKVAAQAAKGAARAADGHVLNKGAKRDPELYILFGIMAGAFGLSGYYLGGKPTSATSEAKAMPPDRISKYQYHPAGDPRNPPKDAPSALHSVIVPNVNLPKELHEKYNKWGKDGY
;
A
#
# COMPACT_ATOMS: atom_id res chain seq x y z
N MET A 1 14.01 8.64 3.99
CA MET A 1 13.77 9.80 3.10
C MET A 1 12.36 10.31 3.38
N SER A 2 12.21 11.57 3.79
CA SER A 2 11.02 12.09 4.48
C SER A 2 9.86 12.41 3.54
N ALA A 3 8.62 12.08 3.96
CA ALA A 3 7.38 12.36 3.22
C ALA A 3 7.18 13.84 2.84
N GLN A 4 7.80 14.76 3.59
CA GLN A 4 7.84 16.19 3.28
C GLN A 4 8.64 16.50 1.99
N ALA A 5 9.64 15.70 1.64
CA ALA A 5 10.38 15.86 0.39
C ALA A 5 9.51 15.44 -0.81
N ALA A 6 8.76 14.35 -0.69
CA ALA A 6 7.81 13.90 -1.71
C ALA A 6 6.67 14.92 -1.95
N GLY A 7 6.13 15.51 -0.87
CA GLY A 7 5.10 16.56 -0.97
C GLY A 7 5.61 17.83 -1.65
N LYS A 8 6.86 18.24 -1.40
CA LYS A 8 7.49 19.40 -2.06
C LYS A 8 7.77 19.13 -3.54
N VAL A 9 8.20 17.92 -3.89
CA VAL A 9 8.41 17.50 -5.29
C VAL A 9 7.08 17.44 -6.05
N ALA A 10 6.01 16.90 -5.44
CA ALA A 10 4.68 16.90 -6.03
C ALA A 10 4.13 18.32 -6.22
N ALA A 11 4.34 19.22 -5.24
CA ALA A 11 3.94 20.62 -5.34
C ALA A 11 4.74 21.39 -6.41
N GLN A 12 6.04 21.09 -6.57
CA GLN A 12 6.86 21.64 -7.65
C GLN A 12 6.47 21.10 -9.02
N ALA A 13 6.13 19.80 -9.12
CA ALA A 13 5.61 19.19 -10.34
C ALA A 13 4.25 19.80 -10.73
N ALA A 14 3.36 20.04 -9.77
CA ALA A 14 2.09 20.71 -9.99
C ALA A 14 2.26 22.18 -10.44
N LYS A 15 3.20 22.92 -9.83
CA LYS A 15 3.55 24.29 -10.29
C LYS A 15 4.20 24.30 -11.68
N GLY A 16 5.02 23.30 -12.00
CA GLY A 16 5.63 23.12 -13.33
C GLY A 16 4.59 22.81 -14.40
N ALA A 17 3.64 21.92 -14.10
CA ALA A 17 2.50 21.61 -14.96
C ALA A 17 1.60 22.83 -15.19
N ALA A 18 1.36 23.63 -14.15
CA ALA A 18 0.59 24.88 -14.26
C ALA A 18 1.28 25.94 -15.13
N ARG A 19 2.62 26.01 -15.13
CA ARG A 19 3.39 26.88 -16.04
C ARG A 19 3.47 26.35 -17.47
N ALA A 20 3.51 25.03 -17.65
CA ALA A 20 3.42 24.39 -18.97
C ALA A 20 2.02 24.54 -19.59
N ALA A 21 1.01 24.84 -18.78
CA ALA A 21 -0.36 25.13 -19.19
C ALA A 21 -0.58 26.60 -19.60
N ASP A 22 0.45 27.32 -20.08
CA ASP A 22 0.25 28.56 -20.82
C ASP A 22 -0.60 28.24 -22.06
N GLY A 23 -1.91 28.47 -21.95
CA GLY A 23 -2.90 28.05 -22.95
C GLY A 23 -2.65 28.63 -24.34
N HIS A 24 -1.84 29.69 -24.46
CA HIS A 24 -1.46 30.28 -25.73
C HIS A 24 -0.56 29.35 -26.57
N VAL A 25 0.36 28.61 -25.96
CA VAL A 25 1.28 27.70 -26.67
C VAL A 25 0.56 26.41 -27.06
N LEU A 26 -0.30 25.90 -26.17
CA LEU A 26 -1.12 24.72 -26.40
C LEU A 26 -2.13 24.93 -27.53
N ASN A 27 -2.78 26.10 -27.59
CA ASN A 27 -3.68 26.44 -28.69
C ASN A 27 -2.96 26.59 -30.03
N LYS A 28 -1.72 27.09 -30.03
CA LYS A 28 -0.91 27.22 -31.26
C LYS A 28 -0.45 25.86 -31.78
N GLY A 29 -0.08 24.94 -30.89
CA GLY A 29 0.25 23.56 -31.22
C GLY A 29 -0.96 22.77 -31.72
N ALA A 30 -2.10 22.85 -31.01
CA ALA A 30 -3.31 22.10 -31.36
C ALA A 30 -3.95 22.57 -32.68
N LYS A 31 -3.84 23.86 -33.03
CA LYS A 31 -4.27 24.37 -34.35
C LYS A 31 -3.38 23.92 -35.50
N ARG A 32 -2.12 23.59 -35.23
CA ARG A 32 -1.16 23.17 -36.25
C ARG A 32 -1.29 21.68 -36.55
N ASP A 33 -1.51 20.88 -35.51
CA ASP A 33 -1.63 19.43 -35.58
C ASP A 33 -2.97 18.98 -34.99
N PRO A 34 -4.01 18.77 -35.80
CA PRO A 34 -5.35 18.42 -35.30
C PRO A 34 -5.39 17.08 -34.53
N GLU A 35 -4.40 16.20 -34.75
CA GLU A 35 -4.23 14.95 -34.00
C GLU A 35 -4.00 15.17 -32.50
N LEU A 36 -3.45 16.34 -32.09
CA LEU A 36 -3.26 16.66 -30.68
C LEU A 36 -4.58 16.74 -29.92
N TYR A 37 -5.68 17.14 -30.57
CA TYR A 37 -7.01 17.15 -29.93
C TYR A 37 -7.52 15.74 -29.66
N ILE A 38 -7.25 14.80 -30.56
CA ILE A 38 -7.63 13.39 -30.41
C ILE A 38 -6.81 12.77 -29.27
N LEU A 39 -5.50 13.01 -29.28
CA LEU A 39 -4.62 12.54 -28.22
C LEU A 39 -5.02 13.12 -26.85
N PHE A 40 -5.33 14.43 -26.80
CA PHE A 40 -5.83 15.07 -25.58
C PHE A 40 -7.14 14.43 -25.10
N GLY A 41 -8.09 14.15 -26.01
CA GLY A 41 -9.34 13.47 -25.67
C GLY A 41 -9.11 12.08 -25.07
N ILE A 42 -8.20 11.28 -25.63
CA ILE A 42 -7.86 9.95 -25.12
C ILE A 42 -7.23 10.04 -23.73
N MET A 43 -6.26 10.93 -23.53
CA MET A 43 -5.59 11.10 -22.23
C MET A 43 -6.58 11.61 -21.18
N ALA A 44 -7.42 12.60 -21.51
CA ALA A 44 -8.45 13.12 -20.62
C ALA A 44 -9.46 12.02 -20.24
N GLY A 45 -9.87 11.19 -21.20
CA GLY A 45 -10.74 10.04 -20.95
C GLY A 45 -10.10 9.00 -20.03
N ALA A 46 -8.84 8.62 -20.29
CA ALA A 46 -8.12 7.64 -19.48
C ALA A 46 -7.90 8.11 -18.04
N PHE A 47 -7.43 9.34 -17.84
CA PHE A 47 -7.25 9.91 -16.51
C PHE A 47 -8.59 10.20 -15.80
N GLY A 48 -9.62 10.62 -16.52
CA GLY A 48 -10.95 10.84 -15.97
C GLY A 48 -11.59 9.54 -15.48
N LEU A 49 -11.55 8.48 -16.29
CA LEU A 49 -12.05 7.15 -15.91
C LEU A 49 -11.25 6.56 -14.75
N SER A 50 -9.91 6.63 -14.80
CA SER A 50 -9.06 6.12 -13.72
C SER A 50 -9.28 6.90 -12.42
N GLY A 51 -9.42 8.23 -12.51
CA GLY A 51 -9.73 9.09 -11.37
C GLY A 51 -11.12 8.83 -10.80
N TYR A 52 -12.13 8.61 -11.64
CA TYR A 52 -13.48 8.25 -11.20
C TYR A 52 -13.50 6.87 -10.52
N TYR A 53 -12.84 5.87 -11.12
CA TYR A 53 -12.75 4.53 -10.55
C TYR A 53 -12.00 4.51 -9.22
N LEU A 54 -10.86 5.22 -9.14
CA LEU A 54 -10.07 5.34 -7.91
C LEU A 54 -10.76 6.23 -6.86
N GLY A 55 -11.58 7.20 -7.27
CA GLY A 55 -12.36 8.03 -6.34
C GLY A 55 -13.54 7.27 -5.73
N GLY A 56 -14.25 6.47 -6.53
CA GLY A 56 -15.36 5.62 -6.05
C GLY A 56 -14.89 4.39 -5.28
N LYS A 57 -13.70 3.89 -5.62
CA LYS A 57 -13.00 2.83 -4.90
C LYS A 57 -11.61 3.36 -4.54
N PRO A 58 -11.48 4.17 -3.47
CA PRO A 58 -10.16 4.51 -2.98
C PRO A 58 -9.47 3.18 -2.73
N THR A 59 -8.44 2.86 -3.51
CA THR A 59 -7.56 1.75 -3.18
C THR A 59 -7.16 2.04 -1.76
N SER A 60 -7.68 1.26 -0.81
CA SER A 60 -7.35 1.44 0.59
C SER A 60 -5.83 1.40 0.60
N ALA A 61 -5.20 2.55 0.79
CA ALA A 61 -3.87 2.55 1.37
C ALA A 61 -4.07 1.66 2.58
N THR A 62 -3.39 0.51 2.62
CA THR A 62 -3.32 -0.28 3.84
C THR A 62 -2.69 0.69 4.84
N SER A 63 -3.55 1.47 5.48
CA SER A 63 -3.16 2.38 6.51
C SER A 63 -3.01 1.42 7.65
N GLU A 64 -1.77 1.01 7.88
CA GLU A 64 -1.30 0.55 9.18
C GLU A 64 -1.45 1.73 10.15
N ALA A 65 -2.68 2.21 10.34
CA ALA A 65 -3.01 3.14 11.38
C ALA A 65 -2.76 2.36 12.67
N LYS A 66 -1.69 2.75 13.36
CA LYS A 66 -1.26 2.17 14.63
C LYS A 66 -2.38 2.33 15.66
N ALA A 67 -3.30 1.37 15.70
CA ALA A 67 -4.24 1.22 16.80
C ALA A 67 -3.47 0.56 17.94
N MET A 68 -3.04 1.36 18.91
CA MET A 68 -2.29 0.88 20.07
C MET A 68 -3.12 1.06 21.35
N PRO A 69 -3.91 0.06 21.75
CA PRO A 69 -4.38 -0.08 23.12
C PRO A 69 -3.30 -0.76 24.00
N PRO A 70 -3.16 -0.39 25.29
CA PRO A 70 -2.02 -0.79 26.12
C PRO A 70 -1.99 -2.25 26.63
N ASP A 71 -3.06 -3.04 26.49
CA ASP A 71 -3.18 -4.34 27.22
C ASP A 71 -3.64 -5.54 26.35
N ARG A 72 -3.04 -5.79 25.17
CA ARG A 72 -3.45 -6.95 24.33
C ARG A 72 -2.28 -7.75 23.74
N ILE A 73 -2.55 -9.04 23.52
CA ILE A 73 -1.61 -10.11 23.15
C ILE A 73 -0.90 -9.86 21.80
N SER A 74 -1.53 -9.14 20.87
CA SER A 74 -0.98 -8.85 19.55
C SER A 74 -0.50 -7.41 19.44
N LYS A 75 0.75 -7.22 18.95
CA LYS A 75 1.38 -5.90 18.74
C LYS A 75 0.65 -5.04 17.69
N TYR A 76 -0.10 -5.66 16.79
CA TYR A 76 -0.77 -4.99 15.67
C TYR A 76 -2.23 -5.42 15.59
N GLN A 77 -3.09 -4.47 15.21
CA GLN A 77 -4.51 -4.66 14.95
C GLN A 77 -4.85 -4.13 13.57
N TYR A 78 -5.87 -4.70 12.95
CA TYR A 78 -6.37 -4.25 11.66
C TYR A 78 -7.90 -4.15 11.68
N HIS A 79 -8.42 -3.20 10.91
CA HIS A 79 -9.85 -3.10 10.64
C HIS A 79 -10.19 -4.06 9.49
N PRO A 80 -11.08 -5.04 9.68
CA PRO A 80 -11.48 -5.90 8.58
C PRO A 80 -12.15 -5.06 7.47
N ALA A 81 -11.74 -5.31 6.24
CA ALA A 81 -12.13 -4.53 5.05
C ALA A 81 -11.76 -3.03 5.09
N GLY A 82 -10.89 -2.61 6.01
CA GLY A 82 -10.49 -1.20 6.14
C GLY A 82 -11.61 -0.27 6.64
N ASP A 83 -12.70 -0.82 7.18
CA ASP A 83 -13.82 -0.05 7.72
C ASP A 83 -13.55 0.30 9.21
N PRO A 84 -13.38 1.60 9.57
CA PRO A 84 -13.15 2.03 10.95
C PRO A 84 -14.33 1.79 11.91
N ARG A 85 -15.51 1.45 11.38
CA ARG A 85 -16.70 1.13 12.19
C ARG A 85 -16.68 -0.30 12.72
N ASN A 86 -15.92 -1.18 12.06
CA ASN A 86 -15.79 -2.55 12.51
C ASN A 86 -14.86 -2.63 13.72
N PRO A 87 -15.12 -3.53 14.68
CA PRO A 87 -14.21 -3.74 15.80
C PRO A 87 -12.82 -4.14 15.28
N PRO A 88 -11.72 -3.51 15.79
CA PRO A 88 -10.36 -3.90 15.43
C PRO A 88 -10.12 -5.37 15.74
N LYS A 89 -9.54 -6.09 14.77
CA LYS A 89 -9.19 -7.50 14.91
C LYS A 89 -7.68 -7.64 15.15
N ASP A 90 -7.32 -8.50 16.09
CA ASP A 90 -5.92 -8.75 16.40
C ASP A 90 -5.22 -9.43 15.21
N ALA A 91 -4.04 -8.92 14.83
CA ALA A 91 -3.25 -9.55 13.80
C ALA A 91 -2.74 -10.92 14.30
N PRO A 92 -2.67 -11.93 13.41
CA PRO A 92 -2.01 -13.18 13.76
C PRO A 92 -0.57 -12.90 14.19
N SER A 93 -0.07 -13.63 15.19
CA SER A 93 1.30 -13.45 15.68
C SER A 93 2.29 -13.66 14.54
N ALA A 94 3.31 -12.80 14.46
CA ALA A 94 4.36 -12.90 13.43
C ALA A 94 5.19 -14.21 13.52
N LEU A 95 5.10 -14.91 14.65
CA LEU A 95 5.73 -16.21 14.86
C LEU A 95 4.62 -17.25 15.03
N HIS A 96 4.58 -18.21 14.11
CA HIS A 96 3.74 -19.40 14.21
C HIS A 96 4.69 -20.61 14.35
N SER A 97 4.77 -21.19 15.55
CA SER A 97 5.47 -22.46 15.77
C SER A 97 4.48 -23.60 15.73
N VAL A 98 4.54 -24.42 14.68
CA VAL A 98 3.83 -25.71 14.63
C VAL A 98 4.72 -26.76 15.25
N ILE A 99 4.25 -27.38 16.32
CA ILE A 99 4.87 -28.59 16.86
C ILE A 99 4.19 -29.77 16.18
N VAL A 100 4.96 -30.52 15.39
CA VAL A 100 4.47 -31.73 14.71
C VAL A 100 4.86 -32.94 15.57
N PRO A 101 3.89 -33.60 16.24
CA PRO A 101 4.19 -34.81 17.00
C PRO A 101 4.44 -35.99 16.06
N ASN A 102 5.20 -36.98 16.54
CA ASN A 102 5.36 -38.30 15.89
C ASN A 102 5.92 -38.25 14.46
N VAL A 103 7.08 -37.63 14.31
CA VAL A 103 7.83 -37.61 13.05
C VAL A 103 8.90 -38.71 13.05
N ASN A 104 8.98 -39.49 11.96
CA ASN A 104 9.98 -40.54 11.81
C ASN A 104 11.30 -39.95 11.29
N LEU A 105 12.09 -39.31 12.16
CA LEU A 105 13.42 -38.78 11.82
C LEU A 105 14.52 -39.69 12.37
N PRO A 106 15.67 -39.78 11.66
CA PRO A 106 16.91 -40.31 12.23
C PRO A 106 17.28 -39.62 13.55
N LYS A 107 17.83 -40.38 14.51
CA LYS A 107 18.13 -39.93 15.88
C LYS A 107 18.96 -38.64 15.92
N GLU A 108 19.95 -38.52 15.04
CA GLU A 108 20.82 -37.34 14.94
C GLU A 108 20.03 -36.06 14.62
N LEU A 109 19.05 -36.14 13.72
CA LEU A 109 18.21 -35.00 13.35
C LEU A 109 17.15 -34.70 14.41
N HIS A 110 16.64 -35.76 15.05
CA HIS A 110 15.71 -35.61 16.17
C HIS A 110 16.36 -34.83 17.31
N GLU A 111 17.57 -35.22 17.75
CA GLU A 111 18.28 -34.51 18.81
C GLU A 111 18.70 -33.10 18.39
N LYS A 112 19.07 -32.85 17.13
CA LYS A 112 19.49 -31.51 16.66
C LYS A 112 18.35 -30.50 16.61
N TYR A 113 17.19 -30.88 16.09
CA TYR A 113 16.07 -29.97 15.83
C TYR A 113 14.95 -30.03 16.88
N ASN A 114 14.96 -31.03 17.78
CA ASN A 114 14.02 -31.08 18.89
C ASN A 114 14.35 -29.97 19.91
N LYS A 115 13.30 -29.21 20.25
CA LYS A 115 13.33 -28.13 21.23
C LYS A 115 12.74 -28.56 22.57
N TRP A 116 11.98 -29.66 22.61
CA TRP A 116 11.31 -30.15 23.83
C TRP A 116 12.25 -31.02 24.66
N GLY A 117 12.37 -30.74 25.96
CA GLY A 117 13.17 -31.51 26.91
C GLY A 117 14.64 -31.11 27.02
N LYS A 118 15.01 -29.90 26.59
CA LYS A 118 16.36 -29.33 26.76
C LYS A 118 16.29 -28.11 27.66
N ASP A 119 17.31 -27.91 28.49
CA ASP A 119 17.36 -26.79 29.43
C ASP A 119 17.44 -25.45 28.67
N GLY A 120 16.46 -24.56 28.93
CA GLY A 120 16.43 -23.20 28.41
C GLY A 120 15.41 -22.91 27.29
N TYR A 121 14.46 -23.81 27.03
CA TYR A 121 13.26 -23.57 26.20
C TYR A 121 11.98 -23.95 26.92
#